data_AF-A0A380VG07-F1
#
_entry.id   AF-A0A380VG07-F1
#
_cell.length_a   1.000
_cell.length_b   1.000
_cell.length_c   1.000
_cell.angle_alpha   90.00
_cell.angle_beta   90.00
_cell.angle_gamma   90.00
#
_symmetry.space_group_name_H-M   'P 1'
#
loop_
_entity.id
_entity.type
_entity.pdbx_description
1 polymer ?
#
loop_
_entity_poly.entity_id
_entity_poly.type
_entity_poly.pdbx_seq_one_letter_code
_entity_poly.pdbx_strand_id
1 'polypeptide(L)'
;MLGGRPKWLGLKYRQGTPLVDTENLMGSITSDYSNDMATVGTNEPYAAIHQFGGKAGRGRKVEIPARPFLALTPQDEADILEDVQDYFQRLIK
;
A
#
# COMPACT_ATOMS: atom_id res chain seq x y z
N MET A 1 -16.48 -26.74 -33.02
CA MET A 1 -15.35 -25.97 -32.45
C MET A 1 -15.95 -24.79 -31.71
N LEU A 2 -16.13 -24.89 -30.39
CA LEU A 2 -16.95 -23.94 -29.63
C LEU A 2 -16.09 -22.73 -29.22
N GLY A 3 -16.38 -21.58 -29.83
CA GLY A 3 -15.65 -20.32 -29.67
C GLY A 3 -15.66 -19.80 -28.24
N GLY A 4 -14.47 -19.54 -27.71
CA GLY A 4 -14.27 -18.84 -26.44
C GLY A 4 -14.52 -17.33 -26.58
N ARG A 5 -14.85 -16.69 -25.45
CA ARG A 5 -15.12 -15.26 -25.36
C ARG A 5 -13.89 -14.44 -25.84
N PRO A 6 -14.08 -13.44 -26.73
CA PRO A 6 -12.97 -12.67 -27.28
C PRO A 6 -12.28 -11.78 -26.22
N LYS A 7 -10.95 -11.65 -26.35
CA LYS A 7 -10.05 -10.93 -25.42
C LYS A 7 -10.38 -9.43 -25.30
N TRP A 8 -10.99 -8.84 -26.34
CA TRP A 8 -11.37 -7.42 -26.39
C TRP A 8 -12.72 -7.11 -25.74
N LEU A 9 -13.53 -8.12 -25.42
CA LEU A 9 -14.80 -7.90 -24.74
C LEU A 9 -14.51 -7.60 -23.25
N GLY A 10 -14.85 -6.39 -22.79
CA GLY A 10 -14.71 -5.96 -21.39
C GLY A 10 -15.53 -6.82 -20.41
N LEU A 11 -15.08 -6.93 -19.16
CA LEU A 11 -15.75 -7.74 -18.12
C LEU A 11 -17.09 -7.11 -17.73
N LYS A 12 -18.18 -7.88 -17.77
CA LYS A 12 -19.55 -7.38 -17.53
C LYS A 12 -19.87 -7.06 -16.06
N TYR A 13 -19.08 -7.57 -15.11
CA TYR A 13 -19.40 -7.56 -13.67
C TYR A 13 -18.27 -7.00 -12.79
N ARG A 14 -17.46 -6.07 -13.31
CA ARG A 14 -16.37 -5.46 -12.54
C ARG A 14 -16.46 -3.94 -12.63
N GLN A 15 -16.27 -3.26 -11.49
CA GLN A 15 -16.15 -1.80 -11.44
C GLN A 15 -14.69 -1.33 -11.63
N GLY A 16 -13.70 -2.05 -11.10
CA GLY A 16 -12.27 -1.73 -11.23
C GLY A 16 -11.51 -2.36 -12.41
N THR A 17 -10.18 -2.21 -12.39
CA THR A 17 -9.26 -2.85 -13.36
C THR A 17 -8.86 -4.27 -12.92
N PRO A 18 -8.33 -5.13 -13.80
CA PRO A 18 -7.80 -6.41 -13.35
C PRO A 18 -6.75 -6.23 -12.25
N LEU A 19 -6.98 -6.90 -11.11
CA LEU A 19 -6.17 -6.85 -9.88
C LEU A 19 -6.35 -5.60 -8.99
N VAL A 20 -7.25 -4.68 -9.36
CA VAL A 20 -7.58 -3.50 -8.55
C VAL A 20 -9.09 -3.29 -8.58
N ASP A 21 -9.75 -3.32 -7.42
CA ASP A 21 -11.21 -3.17 -7.36
C ASP A 21 -11.62 -1.70 -7.18
N THR A 22 -11.42 -1.16 -5.97
CA THR A 22 -11.83 0.20 -5.60
C THR A 22 -10.68 1.10 -5.16
N GLU A 23 -9.46 0.58 -5.12
CA GLU A 23 -8.27 1.25 -4.56
C GLU A 23 -8.44 1.68 -3.09
N ASN A 24 -9.41 1.12 -2.37
CA ASN A 24 -9.75 1.55 -1.01
C ASN A 24 -8.53 1.56 -0.06
N LEU A 25 -7.68 0.52 -0.11
CA LEU A 25 -6.46 0.48 0.69
C LEU A 25 -5.54 1.67 0.39
N MET A 26 -5.29 1.93 -0.89
CA MET A 26 -4.42 3.01 -1.33
C MET A 26 -4.98 4.37 -0.92
N GLY A 27 -6.29 4.59 -1.12
CA GLY A 27 -6.97 5.83 -0.74
C GLY A 27 -7.12 6.04 0.77
N SER A 28 -6.97 4.98 1.58
CA SER A 28 -7.10 5.02 3.04
C SER A 28 -5.79 5.33 3.79
N ILE A 29 -4.67 5.42 3.10
CA ILE A 29 -3.38 5.69 3.74
C ILE A 29 -3.35 7.16 4.17
N THR A 30 -3.15 7.40 5.46
CA THR A 30 -3.06 8.72 6.07
C THR A 30 -1.74 8.88 6.81
N SER A 31 -1.26 10.12 6.88
CA SER A 31 -0.08 10.49 7.66
C SER A 31 -0.43 11.50 8.75
N ASP A 32 0.35 11.47 9.82
CA ASP A 32 0.31 12.42 10.94
C ASP A 32 1.75 12.72 11.37
N TYR A 33 2.01 13.89 11.94
CA TYR A 33 3.35 14.31 12.35
C TYR A 33 3.34 15.24 13.55
N SER A 34 4.44 15.18 14.30
CA SER A 34 4.79 16.06 15.41
C SER A 34 6.21 16.61 15.19
N ASN A 35 6.73 17.38 16.15
CA ASN A 35 8.11 17.89 16.07
C ASN A 35 9.17 16.78 16.06
N ASP A 36 8.86 15.61 16.63
CA ASP A 36 9.85 14.54 16.86
C ASP A 36 9.49 13.21 16.18
N MET A 37 8.30 13.09 15.58
CA MET A 37 7.81 11.84 15.00
C MET A 37 6.91 12.08 13.79
N ALA A 38 6.99 11.21 12.79
CA ALA A 38 6.02 11.08 11.70
C ALA A 38 5.45 9.66 11.69
N THR A 39 4.13 9.54 11.51
CA THR A 39 3.40 8.26 11.47
C THR A 39 2.64 8.16 10.16
N VAL A 40 2.63 6.96 9.56
CA VAL A 40 1.86 6.64 8.35
C VAL A 40 1.13 5.33 8.58
N GLY A 41 -0.13 5.24 8.19
CA GLY A 41 -0.93 4.04 8.38
C GLY A 41 -2.29 4.08 7.69
N THR A 42 -3.10 3.07 7.96
CA THR A 42 -4.48 2.92 7.46
C THR A 42 -5.32 2.22 8.52
N ASN A 43 -6.61 2.51 8.54
CA ASN A 43 -7.60 1.83 9.38
C ASN A 43 -8.22 0.58 8.70
N GLU A 44 -7.81 0.24 7.48
CA GLU A 44 -8.34 -0.91 6.76
C GLU A 44 -7.93 -2.24 7.41
N PRO A 45 -8.86 -3.07 7.91
CA PRO A 45 -8.51 -4.27 8.68
C PRO A 45 -7.67 -5.29 7.90
N TYR A 46 -7.88 -5.40 6.58
CA TYR A 46 -7.10 -6.30 5.75
C TYR A 46 -5.69 -5.77 5.44
N ALA A 47 -5.41 -4.49 5.69
CA ALA A 47 -4.07 -3.92 5.52
C ALA A 47 -3.02 -4.67 6.35
N ALA A 48 -3.36 -5.06 7.59
CA ALA A 48 -2.44 -5.76 8.48
C ALA A 48 -2.01 -7.12 7.92
N ILE A 49 -2.95 -7.92 7.41
CA ILE A 49 -2.60 -9.24 6.83
C ILE A 49 -1.82 -9.08 5.51
N HIS A 50 -2.04 -7.99 4.76
CA HIS A 50 -1.22 -7.66 3.61
C HIS A 50 0.20 -7.26 4.03
N GLN A 51 0.36 -6.35 4.99
CA GLN A 51 1.66 -5.83 5.41
C GLN A 51 2.54 -6.91 6.05
N PHE A 52 1.98 -7.68 6.98
CA PHE A 52 2.74 -8.61 7.83
C PHE A 52 2.61 -10.07 7.41
N GLY A 53 1.64 -10.40 6.57
CA GLY A 53 1.26 -11.79 6.33
C GLY A 53 0.61 -12.43 7.56
N GLY A 54 0.41 -13.75 7.52
CA GLY A 54 -0.04 -14.54 8.66
C GLY A 54 -1.17 -15.50 8.34
N LYS A 55 -1.85 -15.98 9.39
CA LYS A 55 -2.91 -16.98 9.26
C LYS A 55 -4.28 -16.32 9.03
N ALA A 56 -4.98 -16.76 7.99
CA ALA A 56 -6.25 -16.22 7.52
C ALA A 56 -7.25 -17.34 7.13
N GLY A 57 -8.44 -16.91 6.67
CA GLY A 57 -9.53 -17.80 6.28
C GLY A 57 -10.28 -18.43 7.45
N ARG A 58 -11.21 -19.34 7.15
CA ARG A 58 -12.06 -19.99 8.16
C ARG A 58 -11.21 -20.79 9.14
N GLY A 59 -11.20 -20.35 10.40
CA GLY A 59 -10.40 -20.98 11.46
C GLY A 59 -8.89 -20.77 11.31
N ARG A 60 -8.44 -19.71 10.60
CA ARG A 60 -7.01 -19.36 10.46
C ARG A 60 -6.14 -20.50 9.87
N LYS A 61 -6.70 -21.26 8.94
CA LYS A 61 -6.04 -22.44 8.34
C LYS A 61 -5.15 -22.11 7.15
N VAL A 62 -5.33 -20.96 6.51
CA VAL A 62 -4.56 -20.55 5.33
C VAL A 62 -3.44 -19.63 5.78
N GLU A 63 -2.25 -19.83 5.23
CA GLU A 63 -1.13 -18.91 5.43
C GLU A 63 -1.02 -17.97 4.23
N ILE A 64 -1.08 -16.68 4.50
CA ILE A 64 -0.92 -15.62 3.51
C ILE A 64 0.49 -15.05 3.69
N PRO A 65 1.35 -15.06 2.65
CA PRO A 65 2.66 -14.43 2.74
C PRO A 65 2.52 -12.90 2.83
N ALA A 66 3.47 -12.27 3.51
CA ALA A 66 3.54 -10.81 3.59
C ALA A 66 3.70 -10.20 2.19
N ARG A 67 3.00 -9.09 1.98
CA ARG A 67 3.07 -8.20 0.82
C ARG A 67 3.24 -6.77 1.33
N PRO A 68 4.41 -6.43 1.89
CA PRO A 68 4.63 -5.13 2.50
C PRO A 68 4.45 -4.02 1.47
N PHE A 69 3.70 -2.99 1.83
CA PHE A 69 3.43 -1.81 1.00
C PHE A 69 3.77 -0.51 1.74
N LEU A 70 3.94 -0.56 3.06
CA LEU A 70 4.59 0.50 3.85
C LEU A 70 6.02 0.06 4.14
N ALA A 71 6.90 0.21 3.17
CA ALA A 71 8.32 -0.12 3.30
C ALA A 71 9.15 1.10 2.88
N LEU A 72 10.15 1.44 3.68
CA LEU A 72 11.17 2.41 3.31
C LEU A 72 12.25 1.68 2.53
N THR A 73 12.50 2.14 1.31
CA THR A 73 13.64 1.73 0.51
C THR A 73 14.88 2.53 0.92
N PRO A 74 16.10 2.05 0.62
CA PRO A 74 17.30 2.83 0.87
C PRO A 74 17.32 4.19 0.15
N GLN A 75 16.60 4.32 -0.97
CA GLN A 75 16.44 5.59 -1.66
C GLN A 75 15.55 6.53 -0.85
N ASP A 76 14.42 6.04 -0.34
CA ASP A 76 13.53 6.85 0.51
C ASP A 76 14.26 7.37 1.76
N GLU A 77 15.13 6.57 2.36
CA GLU A 77 15.97 7.01 3.49
C GLU A 77 16.95 8.13 3.10
N ALA A 78 17.55 8.05 1.92
CA ALA A 78 18.45 9.08 1.41
C ALA A 78 17.70 10.38 1.10
N ASP A 79 16.53 10.27 0.46
CA ASP A 79 15.68 11.41 0.11
C ASP A 79 15.19 12.15 1.38
N ILE A 80 14.77 11.40 2.40
CA ILE A 80 14.37 11.97 3.70
C ILE A 80 15.55 12.71 4.36
N LEU A 81 16.76 12.15 4.29
CA LEU A 81 17.94 12.80 4.87
C LEU A 81 18.29 14.10 4.14
N GLU A 82 18.18 14.12 2.80
CA GLU A 82 18.39 15.32 1.99
C GLU A 82 17.38 16.41 2.34
N ASP A 83 16.09 16.09 2.40
CA ASP A 83 15.02 17.02 2.78
C ASP A 83 15.26 17.66 4.16
N VAL A 84 15.72 16.86 5.13
CA VAL A 84 16.04 17.35 6.49
C VAL A 84 17.25 18.29 6.46
N GLN A 85 18.30 17.95 5.70
CA GLN A 85 19.48 18.81 5.56
C GLN A 85 19.12 20.16 4.93
N ASP A 86 18.34 20.15 3.85
CA ASP A 86 17.88 21.34 3.15
C ASP A 86 17.04 22.24 4.05
N TYR A 87 16.16 21.64 4.86
CA TYR A 87 15.38 22.36 5.85
C TYR A 87 16.26 23.11 6.86
N PHE A 88 17.26 22.44 7.43
CA PHE A 88 18.18 23.07 8.39
C PHE A 88 19.07 24.14 7.74
N GLN A 89 19.55 23.91 6.52
CA GLN A 89 20.34 24.91 5.79
C GLN A 89 19.53 26.20 5.55
N ARG A 90 18.24 26.07 5.22
CA ARG A 90 17.35 27.22 5.05
C ARG A 90 17.09 27.99 6.35
N LEU A 91 17.10 27.32 7.50
CA LEU A 91 16.87 27.95 8.80
C LEU A 91 18.07 28.74 9.33
N ILE A 92 19.29 28.30 9.02
CA ILE A 92 20.53 28.90 9.56
C ILE A 92 21.01 30.09 8.71
N LYS A 93 20.52 30.21 7.48
CA LYS A 93 20.83 31.29 6.55
C LYS A 93 20.00 32.54 6.84
#